data_AF-A0AAC9NP22-F1
#
_entry.id   AF-A0AAC9NP22-F1
#
_cell.length_a   1.000
_cell.length_b   1.000
_cell.length_c   1.000
_cell.angle_alpha   90.00
_cell.angle_beta   90.00
_cell.angle_gamma   90.00
#
_symmetry.space_group_name_H-M   'P 1'
#
loop_
_entity.id
_entity.type
_entity.pdbx_description
1 polymer ?
#
loop_
_entity_poly.entity_id
_entity_poly.type
_entity_poly.pdbx_seq_one_letter_code
_entity_poly.pdbx_strand_id
1 'polypeptide(L)'
;MKKITLLTLLLPCLFLNGYSVSLDKYLSYVEQRFDKSISPEAKIYEVIKRLNIKYLSEVSSIEDIDESQLVVEDFKTIPFSNALALAIASGDVKKTKKFSQVIGHINGDVLASSLGYKKLVGLPHIAVNPLRQLKIFDKQAKLDSDHAIKMLRIIDLLAQRGANFNMSDYVSHNNGHLYLYNNTPLVHAESVSSYYSSDLKPQYELMARAILYGADPKLYGLTGRRLNEYYKEDLKNLKPLILEYYAQLSTDPIKFKKVKLAESVMDHQDISKIIEAIDKKQSNSSVHKTAPKAVNKVSSLSDNESTPKAVTEVSSSLCCSIL
;
A
#
# COMPACT_ATOMS: atom_id res chain seq x y z
N MET A 1 -12.63 36.57 -49.92
CA MET A 1 -12.68 35.34 -49.09
C MET A 1 -11.84 35.55 -47.85
N LYS A 2 -12.44 35.65 -46.66
CA LYS A 2 -11.72 35.84 -45.39
C LYS A 2 -11.09 34.50 -44.97
N LYS A 3 -9.76 34.44 -44.89
CA LYS A 3 -9.03 33.32 -44.30
C LYS A 3 -9.31 33.33 -42.80
N ILE A 4 -10.31 32.59 -42.37
CA ILE A 4 -10.46 32.21 -40.96
C ILE A 4 -9.33 31.22 -40.70
N THR A 5 -8.29 31.70 -40.04
CA THR A 5 -7.08 30.95 -39.72
C THR A 5 -7.47 29.72 -38.91
N LEU A 6 -6.97 28.55 -39.27
CA LEU A 6 -7.12 27.27 -38.54
C LEU A 6 -6.85 27.41 -37.02
N LEU A 7 -6.08 28.44 -36.64
CA LEU A 7 -5.77 28.84 -35.26
C LEU A 7 -7.01 29.25 -34.41
N THR A 8 -8.02 29.91 -34.99
CA THR A 8 -9.25 30.26 -34.25
C THR A 8 -10.20 29.08 -34.08
N LEU A 9 -10.07 28.02 -34.88
CA LEU A 9 -10.82 26.76 -34.68
C LEU A 9 -10.18 25.84 -33.64
N LEU A 10 -8.87 25.98 -33.39
CA LEU A 10 -8.13 25.18 -32.41
C LEU A 10 -8.17 25.76 -30.99
N LEU A 11 -8.41 27.07 -30.83
CA LEU A 11 -8.53 27.69 -29.50
C LEU A 11 -9.69 27.11 -28.67
N PRO A 12 -10.93 26.96 -29.19
CA PRO A 12 -12.02 26.37 -28.42
C PRO A 12 -11.77 24.90 -28.06
N CYS A 13 -11.03 24.16 -28.89
CA CYS A 13 -10.66 22.76 -28.59
C CYS A 13 -9.60 22.63 -27.49
N LEU A 14 -8.78 23.66 -27.25
CA LEU A 14 -7.84 23.70 -26.13
C LEU A 14 -8.50 24.12 -24.81
N PHE A 15 -9.64 24.81 -24.86
CA PHE A 15 -10.42 25.25 -23.69
C PHE A 15 -11.60 24.33 -23.34
N LEU A 16 -11.92 23.34 -24.17
CA LEU A 16 -12.99 22.36 -23.92
C LEU A 16 -12.57 21.20 -23.00
N ASN A 17 -11.29 21.07 -22.67
CA ASN A 17 -10.86 20.27 -21.53
C ASN A 17 -10.88 21.19 -20.32
N GLY A 18 -12.04 21.27 -19.66
CA GLY A 18 -12.12 21.84 -18.31
C GLY A 18 -11.06 21.16 -17.46
N TYR A 19 -9.98 21.86 -17.16
CA TYR A 19 -8.89 21.32 -16.37
C TYR A 19 -9.44 21.15 -14.97
N SER A 20 -9.90 19.95 -14.60
CA SER A 20 -10.13 19.65 -13.18
C SER A 20 -8.78 19.62 -12.46
N VAL A 21 -8.78 19.97 -11.17
CA VAL A 21 -7.59 19.79 -10.34
C VAL A 21 -7.22 18.30 -10.38
N SER A 22 -6.04 18.00 -10.94
CA SER A 22 -5.55 16.62 -10.92
C SER A 22 -5.30 16.18 -9.49
N LEU A 23 -5.52 14.90 -9.22
CA LEU A 23 -5.30 14.32 -7.89
C LEU A 23 -3.89 14.62 -7.36
N ASP A 24 -2.88 14.52 -8.21
CA ASP A 24 -1.49 14.81 -7.86
C ASP A 24 -1.24 16.27 -7.47
N LYS A 25 -1.88 17.21 -8.19
CA LYS A 25 -1.83 18.64 -7.86
C LYS A 25 -2.43 18.87 -6.48
N TYR A 26 -3.62 18.33 -6.22
CA TYR A 26 -4.27 18.45 -4.92
C TYR A 26 -3.43 17.84 -3.78
N LEU A 27 -2.91 16.63 -3.96
CA LEU A 27 -2.06 15.99 -2.95
C LEU A 27 -0.77 16.78 -2.68
N SER A 28 -0.22 17.45 -3.69
CA SER A 28 0.94 18.34 -3.52
C SER A 28 0.57 19.61 -2.76
N TYR A 29 -0.62 20.17 -2.99
CA TYR A 29 -1.16 21.27 -2.19
C TYR A 29 -1.33 20.89 -0.71
N VAL A 30 -1.91 19.73 -0.43
CA VAL A 30 -2.02 19.21 0.95
C VAL A 30 -0.65 18.99 1.57
N GLU A 31 0.32 18.45 0.82
CA GLU A 31 1.69 18.27 1.30
C GLU A 31 2.35 19.59 1.74
N GLN A 32 2.17 20.67 0.97
CA GLN A 32 2.69 21.99 1.35
C GLN A 32 2.07 22.52 2.64
N ARG A 33 0.75 22.33 2.82
CA ARG A 33 0.05 22.74 4.05
C ARG A 33 0.47 21.90 5.25
N PHE A 34 0.62 20.60 5.04
CA PHE A 34 1.15 19.66 6.04
C PHE A 34 2.56 20.08 6.50
N ASP A 35 3.44 20.47 5.58
CA ASP A 35 4.81 20.89 5.90
C ASP A 35 4.87 22.25 6.62
N LYS A 36 3.96 23.17 6.28
CA LYS A 36 3.84 24.48 6.94
C LYS A 36 3.20 24.41 8.32
N SER A 37 2.42 23.36 8.60
CA SER A 37 1.72 23.19 9.87
C SER A 37 2.70 22.87 11.00
N ILE A 38 2.60 23.62 12.10
CA ILE A 38 3.52 23.49 13.24
C ILE A 38 3.03 22.42 14.23
N SER A 39 1.71 22.35 14.49
CA SER A 39 1.16 21.41 15.47
C SER A 39 0.85 20.02 14.89
N PRO A 40 1.03 18.94 15.67
CA PRO A 40 0.61 17.60 15.27
C PRO A 40 -0.88 17.53 14.89
N GLU A 41 -1.76 18.22 15.61
CA GLU A 41 -3.20 18.22 15.39
C GLU A 41 -3.56 18.85 14.04
N ALA A 42 -2.90 19.95 13.66
CA ALA A 42 -3.10 20.58 12.36
C ALA A 42 -2.62 19.66 11.22
N LYS A 43 -1.48 18.98 11.40
CA LYS A 43 -0.98 17.99 10.43
C LYS A 43 -1.95 16.83 10.25
N ILE A 44 -2.48 16.30 11.35
CA ILE A 44 -3.50 15.24 11.33
C ILE A 44 -4.72 15.75 10.59
N TYR A 45 -5.25 16.92 10.96
CA TYR A 45 -6.42 17.51 10.33
C TYR A 45 -6.26 17.63 8.81
N GLU A 46 -5.14 18.16 8.31
CA GLU A 46 -4.93 18.32 6.87
C GLU A 46 -4.98 16.97 6.10
N VAL A 47 -4.53 15.88 6.73
CA VAL A 47 -4.49 14.57 6.05
C VAL A 47 -5.76 13.74 6.21
N ILE A 48 -6.54 13.94 7.29
CA ILE A 48 -7.76 13.16 7.56
C ILE A 48 -9.07 13.96 7.46
N LYS A 49 -9.04 15.28 7.24
CA LYS A 49 -10.27 16.07 7.06
C LYS A 49 -11.11 15.48 5.93
N ARG A 50 -12.42 15.45 6.14
CA ARG A 50 -13.36 14.83 5.19
C ARG A 50 -13.54 15.77 4.01
N LEU A 51 -13.12 15.30 2.84
CA LEU A 51 -13.13 16.04 1.60
C LEU A 51 -14.37 15.69 0.78
N ASN A 52 -15.09 16.70 0.31
CA ASN A 52 -16.14 16.59 -0.70
C ASN A 52 -15.47 16.23 -2.02
N ILE A 53 -15.34 14.93 -2.28
CA ILE A 53 -14.65 14.41 -3.46
C ILE A 53 -15.34 14.79 -4.77
N LYS A 54 -16.67 15.00 -4.74
CA LYS A 54 -17.40 15.49 -5.91
C LYS A 54 -16.97 16.92 -6.24
N TYR A 55 -17.05 17.82 -5.26
CA TYR A 55 -16.59 19.20 -5.43
C TYR A 55 -15.13 19.24 -5.89
N LEU A 56 -14.25 18.50 -5.22
CA LEU A 56 -12.83 18.46 -5.56
C LEU A 56 -12.57 17.96 -7.00
N SER A 57 -13.40 17.04 -7.52
CA SER A 57 -13.30 16.58 -8.90
C SER A 57 -13.80 17.58 -9.96
N GLU A 58 -14.57 18.59 -9.55
CA GLU A 58 -15.19 19.60 -10.41
C GLU A 58 -14.45 20.94 -10.41
N VAL A 59 -13.66 21.23 -9.35
CA VAL A 59 -12.87 22.46 -9.25
C VAL A 59 -11.77 22.51 -10.31
N SER A 60 -11.60 23.69 -10.92
CA SER A 60 -10.66 23.88 -12.03
C SER A 60 -9.21 24.16 -11.62
N SER A 61 -9.02 24.86 -10.51
CA SER A 61 -7.69 25.24 -10.01
C SER A 61 -7.59 25.11 -8.51
N ILE A 62 -6.37 24.88 -8.00
CA ILE A 62 -6.13 24.79 -6.55
C ILE A 62 -6.45 26.13 -5.88
N GLU A 63 -6.18 27.23 -6.57
CA GLU A 63 -6.41 28.60 -6.10
C GLU A 63 -7.91 28.91 -5.94
N ASP A 64 -8.78 28.17 -6.62
CA ASP A 64 -10.24 28.34 -6.60
C ASP A 64 -10.92 27.45 -5.52
N ILE A 65 -10.14 26.69 -4.75
CA ILE A 65 -10.67 25.82 -3.71
C ILE A 65 -11.28 26.68 -2.58
N ASP A 66 -12.60 26.57 -2.44
CA ASP A 66 -13.36 27.06 -1.30
C ASP A 66 -13.36 25.99 -0.21
N GLU A 67 -12.63 26.24 0.89
CA GLU A 67 -12.55 25.30 2.03
C GLU A 67 -13.94 25.00 2.64
N SER A 68 -14.90 25.94 2.56
CA SER A 68 -16.25 25.72 3.10
C SER A 68 -17.06 24.70 2.28
N GLN A 69 -16.73 24.54 1.00
CA GLN A 69 -17.33 23.52 0.12
C GLN A 69 -16.51 22.24 0.08
N LEU A 70 -15.19 22.35 0.30
CA LEU A 70 -14.28 21.23 0.33
C LEU A 70 -14.49 20.35 1.56
N VAL A 71 -14.68 20.93 2.75
CA VAL A 71 -14.77 20.16 3.99
C VAL A 71 -16.22 19.77 4.29
N VAL A 72 -16.46 18.46 4.46
CA VAL A 72 -17.80 17.92 4.70
C VAL A 72 -18.01 17.60 6.18
N GLU A 73 -18.99 18.26 6.78
CA GLU A 73 -19.49 17.90 8.10
C GLU A 73 -20.56 16.80 8.03
N ASP A 74 -21.51 16.90 7.08
CA ASP A 74 -22.54 15.87 6.84
C ASP A 74 -22.12 14.83 5.78
N PHE A 75 -21.50 13.77 6.24
CA PHE A 75 -21.05 12.67 5.39
C PHE A 75 -22.12 11.60 5.09
N LYS A 76 -23.39 11.82 5.50
CA LYS A 76 -24.48 10.87 5.24
C LYS A 76 -24.97 10.92 3.80
N THR A 77 -24.88 12.10 3.18
CA THR A 77 -25.45 12.40 1.86
C THR A 77 -24.37 12.65 0.82
N ILE A 78 -23.20 13.11 1.25
CA ILE A 78 -22.10 13.50 0.37
C ILE A 78 -21.00 12.43 0.44
N PRO A 79 -20.66 11.80 -0.70
CA PRO A 79 -19.46 10.98 -0.80
C PRO A 79 -18.23 11.81 -0.38
N PHE A 80 -17.42 11.24 0.50
CA PHE A 80 -16.22 11.88 1.02
C PHE A 80 -15.00 10.96 0.96
N SER A 81 -13.82 11.55 1.01
CA SER A 81 -12.55 10.87 1.22
C SER A 81 -11.65 11.74 2.10
N ASN A 82 -10.37 11.43 2.18
CA ASN A 82 -9.38 12.28 2.82
C ASN A 82 -8.05 12.19 2.07
N ALA A 83 -7.12 13.12 2.33
CA ALA A 83 -5.90 13.21 1.54
C ALA A 83 -5.01 11.96 1.67
N LEU A 84 -4.98 11.31 2.85
CA LEU A 84 -4.23 10.06 3.02
C LEU A 84 -4.84 8.91 2.21
N ALA A 85 -6.16 8.75 2.24
CA ALA A 85 -6.89 7.77 1.44
C ALA A 85 -6.66 7.99 -0.07
N LEU A 86 -6.66 9.25 -0.51
CA LEU A 86 -6.38 9.65 -1.88
C LEU A 86 -4.92 9.37 -2.30
N ALA A 87 -3.94 9.67 -1.43
CA ALA A 87 -2.53 9.34 -1.67
C ALA A 87 -2.28 7.82 -1.77
N ILE A 88 -3.02 7.05 -0.98
CA ILE A 88 -3.01 5.58 -1.08
C ILE A 88 -3.58 5.15 -2.42
N ALA A 89 -4.76 5.63 -2.79
CA ALA A 89 -5.43 5.26 -4.03
C ALA A 89 -4.58 5.59 -5.28
N SER A 90 -3.89 6.74 -5.28
CA SER A 90 -3.01 7.18 -6.37
C SER A 90 -1.68 6.44 -6.43
N GLY A 91 -1.39 5.54 -5.48
CA GLY A 91 -0.10 4.84 -5.44
C GLY A 91 1.08 5.75 -5.08
N ASP A 92 0.85 6.94 -4.51
CA ASP A 92 1.92 7.83 -4.06
C ASP A 92 2.52 7.30 -2.74
N VAL A 93 3.47 6.39 -2.87
CA VAL A 93 4.16 5.74 -1.75
C VAL A 93 4.83 6.77 -0.82
N LYS A 94 5.38 7.85 -1.39
CA LYS A 94 6.10 8.88 -0.61
C LYS A 94 5.13 9.68 0.24
N LYS A 95 4.07 10.21 -0.35
CA LYS A 95 3.03 10.95 0.39
C LYS A 95 2.27 10.06 1.35
N THR A 96 1.97 8.82 0.96
CA THR A 96 1.37 7.84 1.88
C THR A 96 2.23 7.63 3.12
N LYS A 97 3.54 7.41 2.95
CA LYS A 97 4.47 7.27 4.07
C LYS A 97 4.51 8.53 4.94
N LYS A 98 4.59 9.71 4.32
CA LYS A 98 4.65 11.00 5.02
C LYS A 98 3.37 11.29 5.81
N PHE A 99 2.22 11.20 5.18
CA PHE A 99 0.92 11.48 5.80
C PHE A 99 0.56 10.47 6.89
N SER A 100 0.90 9.18 6.72
CA SER A 100 0.64 8.15 7.74
C SER A 100 1.56 8.23 8.97
N GLN A 101 2.61 9.05 8.96
CA GLN A 101 3.49 9.22 10.13
C GLN A 101 2.80 9.92 11.30
N VAL A 102 1.90 10.88 11.02
CA VAL A 102 1.19 11.64 12.05
C VAL A 102 -0.05 10.93 12.58
N ILE A 103 -0.46 9.84 11.96
CA ILE A 103 -1.64 9.06 12.37
C ILE A 103 -1.25 8.12 13.51
N GLY A 104 -1.87 8.31 14.66
CA GLY A 104 -1.67 7.47 15.84
C GLY A 104 -2.27 6.08 15.66
N HIS A 105 -3.54 6.00 15.23
CA HIS A 105 -4.28 4.75 15.09
C HIS A 105 -4.82 4.54 13.67
N ILE A 106 -4.05 3.80 12.85
CA ILE A 106 -4.29 3.60 11.41
C ILE A 106 -5.62 2.90 11.06
N ASN A 107 -6.31 2.30 12.05
CA ASN A 107 -7.57 1.59 11.83
C ASN A 107 -8.82 2.39 12.22
N GLY A 108 -8.66 3.57 12.85
CA GLY A 108 -9.78 4.35 13.39
C GLY A 108 -9.82 5.79 12.88
N ASP A 109 -8.65 6.43 12.77
CA ASP A 109 -8.55 7.87 12.48
C ASP A 109 -8.80 8.21 11.00
N VAL A 110 -8.89 7.20 10.14
CA VAL A 110 -8.63 7.32 8.69
C VAL A 110 -9.69 6.57 7.88
N LEU A 111 -10.91 7.12 7.90
CA LEU A 111 -12.06 6.59 7.17
C LEU A 111 -12.31 7.39 5.89
N ALA A 112 -12.72 6.68 4.83
CA ALA A 112 -13.26 7.26 3.61
C ALA A 112 -14.62 6.63 3.30
N SER A 113 -15.42 7.31 2.47
CA SER A 113 -16.62 6.68 1.92
C SER A 113 -16.29 5.83 0.70
N SER A 114 -17.11 4.82 0.43
CA SER A 114 -17.13 4.13 -0.85
C SER A 114 -18.33 4.56 -1.67
N LEU A 115 -18.22 4.54 -3.01
CA LEU A 115 -19.35 4.82 -3.92
C LEU A 115 -20.50 3.83 -3.65
N GLY A 116 -21.62 4.32 -3.12
CA GLY A 116 -22.79 3.52 -2.72
C GLY A 116 -23.30 3.87 -1.31
N TYR A 117 -24.54 3.49 -0.99
CA TYR A 117 -25.24 3.89 0.23
C TYR A 117 -24.48 3.52 1.52
N LYS A 118 -24.02 4.53 2.28
CA LYS A 118 -23.57 4.45 3.69
C LYS A 118 -22.52 3.37 4.05
N LYS A 119 -21.63 3.00 3.13
CA LYS A 119 -20.55 2.04 3.43
C LYS A 119 -19.20 2.74 3.52
N LEU A 120 -18.63 2.75 4.72
CA LEU A 120 -17.29 3.29 4.99
C LEU A 120 -16.22 2.26 4.60
N VAL A 121 -15.07 2.75 4.18
CA VAL A 121 -13.87 1.95 3.89
C VAL A 121 -12.69 2.55 4.64
N GLY A 122 -11.86 1.69 5.23
CA GLY A 122 -10.59 2.10 5.81
C GLY A 122 -9.45 2.03 4.79
N LEU A 123 -8.27 2.44 5.24
CA LEU A 123 -7.07 2.41 4.40
C LEU A 123 -6.74 1.01 3.82
N PRO A 124 -6.88 -0.11 4.57
CA PRO A 124 -6.74 -1.45 4.00
C PRO A 124 -7.65 -1.74 2.81
N HIS A 125 -8.91 -1.33 2.84
CA HIS A 125 -9.83 -1.54 1.71
C HIS A 125 -9.33 -0.82 0.46
N ILE A 126 -8.87 0.42 0.61
CA ILE A 126 -8.39 1.26 -0.50
C ILE A 126 -7.04 0.73 -1.03
N ALA A 127 -6.16 0.27 -0.13
CA ALA A 127 -4.88 -0.29 -0.51
C ALA A 127 -5.02 -1.60 -1.31
N VAL A 128 -5.99 -2.44 -0.93
CA VAL A 128 -6.26 -3.70 -1.63
C VAL A 128 -7.08 -3.46 -2.90
N ASN A 129 -7.91 -2.40 -2.97
CA ASN A 129 -8.61 -2.00 -4.19
C ASN A 129 -8.75 -0.46 -4.29
N PRO A 130 -7.92 0.21 -5.11
CA PRO A 130 -7.97 1.67 -5.24
C PRO A 130 -9.03 2.17 -6.23
N LEU A 131 -9.66 1.29 -7.01
CA LEU A 131 -10.42 1.66 -8.21
C LEU A 131 -11.60 2.58 -7.92
N ARG A 132 -12.32 2.35 -6.82
CA ARG A 132 -13.46 3.21 -6.46
C ARG A 132 -13.04 4.65 -6.19
N GLN A 133 -11.87 4.86 -5.59
CA GLN A 133 -11.36 6.21 -5.31
C GLN A 133 -10.86 6.87 -6.60
N LEU A 134 -10.10 6.13 -7.42
CA LEU A 134 -9.57 6.65 -8.68
C LEU A 134 -10.68 7.02 -9.67
N LYS A 135 -11.73 6.19 -9.78
CA LYS A 135 -12.84 6.40 -10.71
C LYS A 135 -13.71 7.62 -10.43
N ILE A 136 -13.53 8.25 -9.26
CA ILE A 136 -14.14 9.57 -8.98
C ILE A 136 -13.49 10.63 -9.86
N PHE A 137 -12.16 10.60 -9.99
CA PHE A 137 -11.39 11.60 -10.73
C PHE A 137 -11.21 11.23 -12.20
N ASP A 138 -11.07 9.93 -12.49
CA ASP A 138 -10.91 9.41 -13.84
C ASP A 138 -11.75 8.16 -14.04
N LYS A 139 -12.87 8.30 -14.76
CA LYS A 139 -13.77 7.17 -15.07
C LYS A 139 -13.06 6.03 -15.82
N GLN A 140 -11.98 6.32 -16.54
CA GLN A 140 -11.17 5.35 -17.27
C GLN A 140 -10.05 4.72 -16.45
N ALA A 141 -9.88 5.12 -15.18
CA ALA A 141 -8.86 4.57 -14.30
C ALA A 141 -8.98 3.03 -14.22
N LYS A 142 -7.84 2.36 -14.35
CA LYS A 142 -7.68 0.91 -14.28
C LYS A 142 -6.53 0.57 -13.32
N LEU A 143 -6.52 -0.67 -12.84
CA LEU A 143 -5.44 -1.20 -12.04
C LEU A 143 -4.50 -1.96 -12.98
N ASP A 144 -3.45 -1.28 -13.43
CA ASP A 144 -2.38 -1.90 -14.20
C ASP A 144 -1.24 -2.42 -13.28
N SER A 145 -0.28 -3.14 -13.88
CA SER A 145 0.84 -3.75 -13.16
C SER A 145 1.74 -2.72 -12.47
N ASP A 146 2.00 -1.57 -13.10
CA ASP A 146 2.87 -0.52 -12.52
C ASP A 146 2.22 0.11 -11.29
N HIS A 147 0.91 0.32 -11.36
CA HIS A 147 0.12 0.76 -10.22
C HIS A 147 0.09 -0.29 -9.12
N ALA A 148 -0.12 -1.56 -9.46
CA ALA A 148 -0.12 -2.66 -8.49
C ALA A 148 1.22 -2.76 -7.74
N ILE A 149 2.36 -2.58 -8.40
CA ILE A 149 3.69 -2.55 -7.74
C ILE A 149 3.75 -1.45 -6.67
N LYS A 150 3.22 -0.26 -6.95
CA LYS A 150 3.16 0.85 -5.97
C LYS A 150 2.22 0.50 -4.81
N MET A 151 1.06 -0.07 -5.12
CA MET A 151 0.07 -0.49 -4.11
C MET A 151 0.60 -1.60 -3.19
N LEU A 152 1.37 -2.57 -3.71
CA LEU A 152 2.03 -3.60 -2.90
C LEU A 152 2.96 -2.99 -1.84
N ARG A 153 3.71 -1.93 -2.21
CA ARG A 153 4.56 -1.19 -1.25
C ARG A 153 3.72 -0.46 -0.21
N ILE A 154 2.55 0.05 -0.58
CA ILE A 154 1.63 0.70 0.35
C ILE A 154 1.00 -0.31 1.31
N ILE A 155 0.62 -1.51 0.83
CA ILE A 155 0.15 -2.60 1.69
C ILE A 155 1.23 -2.97 2.72
N ASP A 156 2.49 -3.11 2.30
CA ASP A 156 3.62 -3.33 3.22
C ASP A 156 3.73 -2.21 4.27
N LEU A 157 3.62 -0.93 3.87
CA LEU A 157 3.67 0.22 4.77
C LEU A 157 2.53 0.20 5.80
N LEU A 158 1.31 -0.09 5.36
CA LEU A 158 0.14 -0.19 6.24
C LEU A 158 0.27 -1.37 7.22
N ALA A 159 0.75 -2.53 6.76
CA ALA A 159 1.00 -3.68 7.61
C ALA A 159 2.05 -3.38 8.70
N GLN A 160 3.13 -2.66 8.34
CA GLN A 160 4.12 -2.19 9.31
C GLN A 160 3.51 -1.30 10.40
N ARG A 161 2.48 -0.52 10.04
CA ARG A 161 1.70 0.34 10.95
C ARG A 161 0.59 -0.39 11.70
N GLY A 162 0.44 -1.70 11.55
CA GLY A 162 -0.57 -2.50 12.26
C GLY A 162 -1.97 -2.39 11.67
N ALA A 163 -2.08 -2.15 10.37
CA ALA A 163 -3.37 -2.08 9.71
C ALA A 163 -4.12 -3.42 9.75
N ASN A 164 -5.42 -3.37 10.00
CA ASN A 164 -6.29 -4.52 10.12
C ASN A 164 -6.89 -4.87 8.75
N PHE A 165 -6.31 -5.85 8.06
CA PHE A 165 -6.85 -6.33 6.77
C PHE A 165 -8.10 -7.21 6.88
N ASN A 166 -8.61 -7.43 8.09
CA ASN A 166 -9.89 -8.07 8.37
C ASN A 166 -10.97 -7.07 8.81
N MET A 167 -10.69 -5.77 8.71
CA MET A 167 -11.65 -4.78 9.17
C MET A 167 -12.99 -4.92 8.45
N SER A 168 -14.00 -5.24 9.25
CA SER A 168 -15.41 -5.30 8.91
C SER A 168 -16.16 -4.81 10.16
N ASP A 169 -17.49 -4.79 10.12
CA ASP A 169 -18.37 -4.44 11.26
C ASP A 169 -18.69 -2.94 11.42
N TYR A 170 -19.33 -2.55 12.53
CA TYR A 170 -19.75 -1.19 12.80
C TYR A 170 -18.62 -0.30 13.36
N VAL A 171 -18.57 0.94 12.92
CA VAL A 171 -17.84 2.02 13.61
C VAL A 171 -18.84 2.89 14.34
N SER A 172 -18.67 3.03 15.64
CA SER A 172 -19.29 4.11 16.39
C SER A 172 -18.56 5.40 16.07
N HIS A 173 -19.26 6.35 15.46
CA HIS A 173 -18.71 7.68 15.21
C HIS A 173 -19.03 8.59 16.41
N ASN A 174 -18.17 9.57 16.69
CA ASN A 174 -18.25 10.52 17.84
C ASN A 174 -19.62 11.21 18.07
N ASN A 175 -20.57 11.14 17.13
CA ASN A 175 -21.95 11.60 17.29
C ASN A 175 -22.92 10.49 17.77
N GLY A 176 -22.41 9.36 18.25
CA GLY A 176 -23.19 8.23 18.78
C GLY A 176 -23.85 7.36 17.71
N HIS A 177 -23.57 7.59 16.42
CA HIS A 177 -24.14 6.82 15.33
C HIS A 177 -23.24 5.65 14.93
N LEU A 178 -23.83 4.46 14.79
CA LEU A 178 -23.20 3.28 14.24
C LEU A 178 -23.24 3.32 12.71
N TYR A 179 -22.07 3.31 12.08
CA TYR A 179 -21.92 3.19 10.63
C TYR A 179 -21.39 1.82 10.28
N LEU A 180 -21.89 1.24 9.20
CA LEU A 180 -21.36 -0.02 8.68
C LEU A 180 -20.08 0.25 7.90
N TYR A 181 -18.99 -0.44 8.25
CA TYR A 181 -17.92 -0.65 7.28
C TYR A 181 -18.47 -1.33 6.03
N ASN A 182 -17.69 -1.38 4.97
CA ASN A 182 -17.99 -2.26 3.84
C ASN A 182 -17.65 -3.71 4.23
N ASN A 183 -17.78 -4.62 3.27
CA ASN A 183 -17.21 -5.98 3.38
C ASN A 183 -15.71 -5.91 3.77
N THR A 184 -15.13 -7.02 4.26
CA THR A 184 -13.67 -7.09 4.53
C THR A 184 -12.87 -6.64 3.30
N PRO A 185 -11.64 -6.10 3.45
CA PRO A 185 -10.82 -5.66 2.33
C PRO A 185 -10.74 -6.64 1.16
N LEU A 186 -10.61 -7.94 1.41
CA LEU A 186 -10.60 -8.98 0.36
C LEU A 186 -11.93 -9.09 -0.38
N VAL A 187 -13.04 -9.18 0.35
CA VAL A 187 -14.37 -9.33 -0.26
C VAL A 187 -14.77 -8.03 -0.98
N HIS A 188 -14.39 -6.87 -0.43
CA HIS A 188 -14.54 -5.59 -1.11
C HIS A 188 -13.81 -5.59 -2.44
N ALA A 189 -12.53 -5.96 -2.46
CA ALA A 189 -11.72 -5.97 -3.67
C ALA A 189 -12.31 -6.88 -4.77
N GLU A 190 -12.73 -8.09 -4.41
CA GLU A 190 -13.37 -9.03 -5.34
C GLU A 190 -14.67 -8.45 -5.94
N SER A 191 -15.54 -7.94 -5.05
CA SER A 191 -16.82 -7.36 -5.44
C SER A 191 -16.71 -6.09 -6.27
N VAL A 192 -15.54 -5.45 -6.33
CA VAL A 192 -15.33 -4.22 -7.10
C VAL A 192 -14.63 -4.54 -8.41
N SER A 193 -13.59 -5.35 -8.38
CA SER A 193 -12.78 -5.64 -9.56
C SER A 193 -13.54 -6.44 -10.61
N SER A 194 -14.45 -7.33 -10.20
CA SER A 194 -15.37 -8.02 -11.13
C SER A 194 -16.24 -7.08 -11.98
N TYR A 195 -16.51 -5.86 -11.51
CA TYR A 195 -17.27 -4.86 -12.29
C TYR A 195 -16.41 -3.97 -13.18
N TYR A 196 -15.13 -3.79 -12.82
CA TYR A 196 -14.29 -2.73 -13.40
C TYR A 196 -13.10 -3.23 -14.22
N SER A 197 -12.74 -4.51 -14.13
CA SER A 197 -11.60 -5.05 -14.86
C SER A 197 -11.90 -6.42 -15.47
N SER A 198 -11.47 -6.59 -16.71
CA SER A 198 -11.42 -7.90 -17.39
C SER A 198 -10.16 -8.69 -17.04
N ASP A 199 -9.07 -7.99 -16.68
CA ASP A 199 -7.84 -8.61 -16.17
C ASP A 199 -7.79 -8.47 -14.65
N LEU A 200 -7.87 -9.61 -13.95
CA LEU A 200 -7.89 -9.66 -12.49
C LEU A 200 -6.50 -9.94 -11.91
N LYS A 201 -5.47 -10.19 -12.72
CA LYS A 201 -4.14 -10.53 -12.22
C LYS A 201 -3.58 -9.47 -11.26
N PRO A 202 -3.53 -8.16 -11.60
CA PRO A 202 -3.03 -7.15 -10.68
C PRO A 202 -3.83 -7.09 -9.36
N GLN A 203 -5.13 -7.36 -9.43
CA GLN A 203 -5.97 -7.41 -8.22
C GLN A 203 -5.61 -8.60 -7.32
N TYR A 204 -5.36 -9.77 -7.91
CA TYR A 204 -4.95 -10.97 -7.15
C TYR A 204 -3.60 -10.78 -6.46
N GLU A 205 -2.67 -10.04 -7.08
CA GLU A 205 -1.40 -9.68 -6.45
C GLU A 205 -1.62 -8.86 -5.16
N LEU A 206 -2.49 -7.85 -5.19
CA LEU A 206 -2.82 -7.05 -4.01
C LEU A 206 -3.51 -7.87 -2.92
N MET A 207 -4.45 -8.74 -3.30
CA MET A 207 -5.17 -9.61 -2.37
C MET A 207 -4.24 -10.63 -1.72
N ALA A 208 -3.37 -11.28 -2.51
CA ALA A 208 -2.38 -12.23 -1.99
C ALA A 208 -1.42 -11.55 -1.00
N ARG A 209 -0.99 -10.32 -1.27
CA ARG A 209 -0.15 -9.57 -0.33
C ARG A 209 -0.88 -9.24 0.97
N ALA A 210 -2.16 -8.86 0.90
CA ALA A 210 -2.95 -8.61 2.11
C ALA A 210 -3.14 -9.89 2.95
N ILE A 211 -3.31 -11.05 2.31
CA ILE A 211 -3.40 -12.35 2.99
C ILE A 211 -2.14 -12.64 3.81
N LEU A 212 -0.95 -12.33 3.29
CA LEU A 212 0.30 -12.45 4.05
C LEU A 212 0.31 -11.63 5.34
N TYR A 213 -0.45 -10.55 5.40
CA TYR A 213 -0.59 -9.69 6.58
C TYR A 213 -1.87 -9.95 7.38
N GLY A 214 -2.47 -11.13 7.20
CA GLY A 214 -3.56 -11.63 8.04
C GLY A 214 -4.95 -11.40 7.51
N ALA A 215 -5.11 -10.92 6.27
CA ALA A 215 -6.41 -10.93 5.63
C ALA A 215 -6.93 -12.37 5.49
N ASP A 216 -8.12 -12.63 6.02
CA ASP A 216 -8.70 -13.96 6.11
C ASP A 216 -9.79 -14.14 5.03
N PRO A 217 -9.60 -15.06 4.06
CA PRO A 217 -10.56 -15.32 2.99
C PRO A 217 -11.87 -15.97 3.46
N LYS A 218 -11.90 -16.59 4.64
CA LYS A 218 -13.10 -17.22 5.21
C LYS A 218 -14.02 -16.21 5.92
N LEU A 219 -13.54 -15.00 6.23
CA LEU A 219 -14.38 -13.98 6.87
C LEU A 219 -15.45 -13.45 5.91
N TYR A 220 -16.68 -13.37 6.41
CA TYR A 220 -17.80 -12.83 5.67
C TYR A 220 -17.69 -11.33 5.48
N GLY A 221 -18.08 -10.86 4.29
CA GLY A 221 -18.57 -9.49 4.16
C GLY A 221 -19.94 -9.32 4.80
N LEU A 222 -20.32 -8.07 5.09
CA LEU A 222 -21.65 -7.72 5.64
C LEU A 222 -22.82 -8.13 4.74
N THR A 223 -22.58 -8.33 3.44
CA THR A 223 -23.61 -8.85 2.53
C THR A 223 -23.78 -10.38 2.62
N GLY A 224 -23.16 -11.02 3.62
CA GLY A 224 -23.28 -12.47 3.85
C GLY A 224 -22.51 -13.34 2.86
N ARG A 225 -21.63 -12.75 2.04
CA ARG A 225 -20.81 -13.49 1.07
C ARG A 225 -19.37 -13.59 1.52
N ARG A 226 -18.80 -14.80 1.47
CA ARG A 226 -17.35 -15.05 1.64
C ARG A 226 -16.63 -14.87 0.32
N LEU A 227 -15.31 -14.68 0.37
CA LEU A 227 -14.48 -14.76 -0.83
C LEU A 227 -14.66 -16.14 -1.52
N ASN A 228 -14.70 -17.22 -0.72
CA ASN A 228 -14.88 -18.59 -1.21
C ASN A 228 -16.26 -18.87 -1.83
N GLU A 229 -17.25 -17.99 -1.67
CA GLU A 229 -18.53 -18.12 -2.39
C GLU A 229 -18.48 -17.50 -3.79
N TYR A 230 -17.52 -16.60 -4.05
CA TYR A 230 -17.15 -16.15 -5.39
C TYR A 230 -16.19 -17.14 -6.07
N TYR A 231 -15.30 -17.77 -5.29
CA TYR A 231 -14.39 -18.83 -5.74
C TYR A 231 -14.89 -20.21 -5.31
N LYS A 232 -15.72 -20.84 -6.14
CA LYS A 232 -16.13 -22.25 -5.97
C LYS A 232 -14.96 -23.24 -5.83
N GLU A 233 -13.73 -22.82 -6.10
CA GLU A 233 -12.51 -23.62 -6.03
C GLU A 233 -11.45 -23.07 -5.06
N ASP A 234 -11.87 -22.39 -4.00
CA ASP A 234 -10.96 -21.94 -2.94
C ASP A 234 -9.85 -21.02 -3.47
N LEU A 235 -8.82 -20.72 -2.67
CA LEU A 235 -7.70 -19.81 -3.01
C LEU A 235 -6.87 -20.15 -4.28
N LYS A 236 -7.34 -20.99 -5.21
CA LYS A 236 -6.60 -21.52 -6.37
C LYS A 236 -5.78 -20.47 -7.14
N ASN A 237 -6.37 -19.31 -7.45
CA ASN A 237 -5.68 -18.24 -8.19
C ASN A 237 -4.73 -17.40 -7.32
N LEU A 238 -4.93 -17.40 -6.00
CA LEU A 238 -4.14 -16.64 -5.03
C LEU A 238 -2.98 -17.47 -4.49
N LYS A 239 -3.12 -18.79 -4.40
CA LYS A 239 -2.14 -19.71 -3.82
C LYS A 239 -0.73 -19.54 -4.40
N PRO A 240 -0.51 -19.55 -5.73
CA PRO A 240 0.84 -19.37 -6.29
C PRO A 240 1.47 -18.04 -5.85
N LEU A 241 0.68 -16.96 -5.85
CA LEU A 241 1.13 -15.62 -5.45
C LEU A 241 1.41 -15.52 -3.95
N ILE A 242 0.60 -16.16 -3.11
CA ILE A 242 0.82 -16.24 -1.65
C ILE A 242 2.20 -16.86 -1.39
N LEU A 243 2.50 -18.00 -2.03
CA LEU A 243 3.78 -18.69 -1.85
C LEU A 243 4.97 -17.89 -2.38
N GLU A 244 4.83 -17.29 -3.57
CA GLU A 244 5.85 -16.41 -4.16
C GLU A 244 6.18 -15.23 -3.25
N TYR A 245 5.16 -14.51 -2.79
CA TYR A 245 5.36 -13.35 -1.94
C TYR A 245 5.80 -13.72 -0.52
N TYR A 246 5.41 -14.88 0.00
CA TYR A 246 5.94 -15.39 1.27
C TYR A 246 7.45 -15.58 1.17
N ALA A 247 7.92 -16.26 0.11
CA ALA A 247 9.34 -16.46 -0.15
C ALA A 247 10.08 -15.14 -0.40
N GLN A 248 9.45 -14.15 -1.04
CA GLN A 248 10.02 -12.82 -1.20
C GLN A 248 10.20 -12.11 0.14
N LEU A 249 9.13 -12.03 0.96
CA LEU A 249 9.15 -11.31 2.23
C LEU A 249 10.08 -11.97 3.25
N SER A 250 10.23 -13.28 3.21
CA SER A 250 11.12 -14.00 4.12
C SER A 250 12.60 -13.64 3.94
N THR A 251 12.98 -12.99 2.83
CA THR A 251 14.35 -12.44 2.66
C THR A 251 14.58 -11.10 3.35
N ASP A 252 13.52 -10.41 3.80
CA ASP A 252 13.57 -9.14 4.53
C ASP A 252 13.04 -9.34 5.97
N PRO A 253 13.93 -9.46 6.97
CA PRO A 253 13.53 -9.74 8.35
C PRO A 253 12.59 -8.68 8.96
N ILE A 254 12.66 -7.43 8.49
CA ILE A 254 11.82 -6.34 9.03
C ILE A 254 10.38 -6.53 8.55
N LYS A 255 10.19 -6.82 7.26
CA LYS A 255 8.87 -7.08 6.69
C LYS A 255 8.31 -8.43 7.14
N PHE A 256 9.16 -9.46 7.20
CA PHE A 256 8.74 -10.82 7.56
C PHE A 256 8.16 -10.90 8.97
N LYS A 257 8.67 -10.11 9.93
CA LYS A 257 8.10 -9.99 11.28
C LYS A 257 6.62 -9.58 11.31
N LYS A 258 6.09 -9.02 10.23
CA LYS A 258 4.69 -8.62 10.10
C LYS A 258 3.83 -9.64 9.38
N VAL A 259 4.43 -10.64 8.73
CA VAL A 259 3.69 -11.73 8.10
C VAL A 259 2.93 -12.50 9.18
N LYS A 260 1.63 -12.66 8.98
CA LYS A 260 0.73 -13.34 9.91
C LYS A 260 -0.39 -13.97 9.11
N LEU A 261 -0.17 -15.17 8.59
CA LEU A 261 -1.21 -15.91 7.87
C LEU A 261 -2.34 -16.31 8.81
N ALA A 262 -3.59 -16.20 8.33
CA ALA A 262 -4.75 -16.70 9.06
C ALA A 262 -4.74 -18.24 9.10
N GLU A 263 -5.31 -18.83 10.15
CA GLU A 263 -5.45 -20.29 10.30
C GLU A 263 -6.15 -20.89 9.08
N SER A 264 -7.19 -20.22 8.59
CA SER A 264 -7.93 -20.59 7.38
C SER A 264 -7.07 -20.78 6.13
N VAL A 265 -5.94 -20.07 6.04
CA VAL A 265 -4.98 -20.18 4.94
C VAL A 265 -3.98 -21.30 5.21
N MET A 266 -3.61 -21.51 6.47
CA MET A 266 -2.68 -22.57 6.89
C MET A 266 -3.31 -23.98 6.87
N ASP A 267 -4.64 -24.07 7.00
CA ASP A 267 -5.44 -25.31 6.84
C ASP A 267 -5.20 -25.99 5.48
N HIS A 268 -4.80 -25.21 4.47
CA HIS A 268 -4.40 -25.71 3.17
C HIS A 268 -3.06 -26.42 3.26
N GLN A 269 -3.09 -27.76 3.37
CA GLN A 269 -1.90 -28.60 3.54
C GLN A 269 -0.80 -28.35 2.50
N ASP A 270 -1.19 -28.02 1.28
CA ASP A 270 -0.31 -27.68 0.18
C ASP A 270 0.37 -26.31 0.35
N ILE A 271 -0.28 -25.34 1.01
CA ILE A 271 0.34 -24.06 1.38
C ILE A 271 1.25 -24.25 2.58
N SER A 272 0.76 -24.87 3.67
CA SER A 272 1.52 -25.03 4.91
C SER A 272 2.80 -25.86 4.73
N LYS A 273 2.76 -26.97 3.99
CA LYS A 273 3.96 -27.78 3.69
C LYS A 273 5.04 -26.99 2.95
N ILE A 274 4.66 -26.14 1.99
CA ILE A 274 5.62 -25.35 1.22
C ILE A 274 6.23 -24.25 2.10
N ILE A 275 5.42 -23.59 2.93
CA ILE A 275 5.89 -22.59 3.90
C ILE A 275 6.88 -23.22 4.89
N GLU A 276 6.56 -24.38 5.47
CA GLU A 276 7.47 -25.09 6.36
C GLU A 276 8.82 -25.42 5.68
N ALA A 277 8.79 -25.78 4.39
CA ALA A 277 10.00 -26.04 3.63
C ALA A 277 10.83 -24.76 3.40
N ILE A 278 10.16 -23.62 3.12
CA ILE A 278 10.82 -22.31 3.00
C ILE A 278 11.50 -21.95 4.32
N ASP A 279 10.78 -22.05 5.45
CA ASP A 279 11.28 -21.70 6.78
C ASP A 279 12.48 -22.57 7.19
N LYS A 280 12.39 -23.89 6.97
CA LYS A 280 13.52 -24.83 7.22
C LYS A 280 14.76 -24.44 6.43
N LYS A 281 14.61 -24.10 5.13
CA LYS A 281 15.73 -23.70 4.28
C LYS A 281 16.41 -22.43 4.79
N GLN A 282 15.64 -21.48 5.32
CA GLN A 282 16.18 -20.25 5.88
C GLN A 282 16.91 -20.46 7.20
N SER A 283 16.33 -21.27 8.10
CA SER A 283 17.00 -21.65 9.35
C SER A 283 18.38 -22.25 9.07
N ASN A 284 18.45 -23.21 8.15
CA ASN A 284 19.70 -23.89 7.78
C ASN A 284 20.72 -22.96 7.10
N SER A 285 20.25 -21.97 6.31
CA SER A 285 21.12 -20.96 5.69
C SER A 285 21.74 -20.00 6.73
N SER A 286 21.00 -19.66 7.79
CA SER A 286 21.52 -18.78 8.86
C SER A 286 22.58 -19.46 9.73
N VAL A 287 22.48 -20.77 9.95
CA VAL A 287 23.44 -21.58 10.73
C VAL A 287 24.82 -21.68 10.04
N HIS A 288 24.86 -21.62 8.71
CA HIS A 288 26.12 -21.64 7.95
C HIS A 288 26.81 -20.27 7.81
N LYS A 289 26.23 -19.17 8.31
CA LYS A 289 26.92 -17.89 8.48
C LYS A 289 27.61 -17.78 9.85
N THR A 290 28.26 -18.84 10.30
CA THR A 290 29.11 -18.82 11.48
C THR A 290 30.54 -18.42 11.11
N ALA A 291 31.13 -17.61 11.99
CA ALA A 291 32.40 -16.87 11.95
C ALA A 291 33.56 -17.47 11.11
N PRO A 292 34.47 -16.63 10.57
CA PRO A 292 35.71 -17.14 9.97
C PRO A 292 36.38 -18.06 10.98
N LYS A 293 36.64 -19.31 10.56
CA LYS A 293 37.41 -20.27 11.35
C LYS A 293 38.69 -19.58 11.78
N ALA A 294 38.80 -19.26 13.07
CA ALA A 294 40.07 -18.95 13.68
C ALA A 294 40.93 -20.21 13.46
N VAL A 295 41.87 -20.11 12.53
CA VAL A 295 42.92 -21.11 12.37
C VAL A 295 43.73 -21.02 13.65
N ASN A 296 43.46 -21.92 14.59
CA ASN A 296 44.33 -22.14 15.74
C ASN A 296 45.67 -22.60 15.17
N LYS A 297 46.61 -21.64 15.06
CA LYS A 297 48.00 -21.92 14.77
C LYS A 297 48.57 -22.56 16.04
N VAL A 298 48.63 -23.89 16.03
CA VAL A 298 49.28 -24.69 17.08
C VAL A 298 50.74 -24.23 17.17
N SER A 299 51.08 -23.67 18.32
CA SER A 299 52.45 -23.43 18.74
C SER A 299 53.17 -24.76 18.92
N SER A 300 54.22 -25.00 18.13
CA SER A 300 55.30 -25.89 18.51
C SER A 300 56.59 -25.09 18.50
N LEU A 301 57.13 -24.90 19.70
CA LEU A 301 58.50 -24.47 19.98
C LEU A 301 59.41 -25.69 19.85
N SER A 302 60.48 -25.56 19.06
CA SER A 302 61.83 -25.98 19.46
C SER A 302 62.85 -25.54 18.41
N ASP A 303 63.60 -24.50 18.77
CA ASP A 303 65.06 -24.33 18.65
C ASP A 303 65.78 -24.82 17.38
N ASN A 304 66.38 -23.92 16.59
CA ASN A 304 67.74 -23.42 16.86
C ASN A 304 68.23 -22.38 15.83
N GLU A 305 69.03 -21.44 16.37
CA GLU A 305 70.16 -20.71 15.77
C GLU A 305 70.03 -19.76 14.55
N SER A 306 70.16 -18.48 14.91
CA SER A 306 71.25 -17.57 14.51
C SER A 306 71.06 -16.57 13.35
N THR A 307 71.45 -15.35 13.70
CA THR A 307 71.82 -14.15 12.92
C THR A 307 70.76 -13.17 12.39
N PRO A 308 70.92 -11.84 12.67
CA PRO A 308 70.00 -10.80 12.23
C PRO A 308 70.54 -9.97 11.04
N LYS A 309 69.62 -9.50 10.18
CA LYS A 309 69.68 -8.37 9.21
C LYS A 309 68.51 -8.59 8.23
N ALA A 310 67.80 -7.64 7.64
CA ALA A 310 67.76 -6.18 7.67
C ALA A 310 66.38 -5.77 7.06
N VAL A 311 65.88 -4.62 7.50
CA VAL A 311 65.22 -3.53 6.75
C VAL A 311 64.39 -3.82 5.47
N THR A 312 63.28 -3.05 5.35
CA THR A 312 62.44 -2.74 4.17
C THR A 312 61.51 -3.86 3.70
N GLU A 313 60.25 -3.64 3.30
CA GLU A 313 59.65 -2.47 2.67
C GLU A 313 58.12 -2.53 2.79
N VAL A 314 57.49 -1.36 2.89
CA VAL A 314 56.05 -1.14 2.67
C VAL A 314 55.89 -0.75 1.20
N SER A 315 55.09 -1.50 0.42
CA SER A 315 54.35 -0.97 -0.74
C SER A 315 53.37 -2.04 -1.24
N SER A 316 52.06 -1.76 -1.17
CA SER A 316 51.16 -1.52 -2.33
C SER A 316 50.97 -2.77 -3.22
N SER A 317 49.75 -3.13 -3.65
CA SER A 317 48.89 -2.26 -4.44
C SER A 317 47.56 -2.96 -4.78
N LEU A 318 46.61 -2.10 -5.14
CA LEU A 318 45.60 -2.25 -6.20
C LEU A 318 44.58 -3.41 -6.06
N CYS A 319 43.33 -3.07 -5.75
CA CYS A 319 42.29 -2.65 -6.70
C CYS A 319 41.65 -3.82 -7.46
N CYS A 320 40.36 -4.01 -7.19
CA CYS A 320 39.36 -4.32 -8.21
C CYS A 320 37.99 -3.88 -7.66
N SER A 321 37.69 -2.60 -7.86
CA SER A 321 36.33 -2.18 -8.16
C SER A 321 36.10 -2.45 -9.65
N ILE A 322 34.91 -2.90 -10.03
CA ILE A 322 34.16 -2.41 -11.20
C ILE A 322 32.78 -3.07 -11.19
N LEU A 323 31.78 -2.17 -11.20
CA LEU A 323 30.44 -2.19 -11.79
C LEU A 323 29.55 -3.43 -11.57
#